data_AF-X8CGF8-F1
#
_entry.id   AF-X8CGF8-F1
#
_cell.length_a   1.000
_cell.length_b   1.000
_cell.length_c   1.000
_cell.angle_alpha   90.00
_cell.angle_beta   90.00
_cell.angle_gamma   90.00
#
_symmetry.space_group_name_H-M   'P 1'
#
loop_
_entity.id
_entity.type
_entity.pdbx_description
1 polymer ?
#
loop_
_entity_poly.entity_id
_entity_poly.type
_entity_poly.pdbx_seq_one_letter_code
_entity_poly.pdbx_strand_id
1 'polypeptide(L)'
;MRVPYSWLREVVNAGAPGWDVAPAELEQALVDIGHEVEEVLTLGPVEGPLTVGRVTDIEELTGFKKPIRFCHVDVGEDKDREIVCGATNFVAGDLVVAALPGTTLPGGFAIAARKTYGRTSEGMICSAAELGLGADHSGILVLPPGTAEPGADGHAVLGLDDVIFHLAITPDRGYGMSLRGLAREVACAYDLDFVDPRTSSRCRPTGRPGR
;
A
#
# COMPACT_ATOMS: atom_id res chain seq x y z
N MET A 1 3.66 -16.11 6.03
CA MET A 1 2.35 -15.52 5.67
C MET A 1 2.45 -14.02 5.88
N ARG A 2 2.08 -13.17 4.91
CA ARG A 2 2.08 -11.71 5.09
C ARG A 2 0.65 -11.21 5.28
N VAL A 3 0.45 -10.34 6.26
CA VAL A 3 -0.86 -9.76 6.57
C VAL A 3 -0.74 -8.25 6.83
N PRO A 4 -1.44 -7.40 6.07
CA PRO A 4 -1.56 -5.97 6.38
C PRO A 4 -2.37 -5.76 7.67
N TYR A 5 -1.90 -4.88 8.53
CA TYR A 5 -2.52 -4.59 9.82
C TYR A 5 -3.91 -3.98 9.64
N SER A 6 -4.06 -3.05 8.69
CA SER A 6 -5.35 -2.45 8.36
C SER A 6 -6.44 -3.50 8.11
N TRP A 7 -6.15 -4.52 7.32
CA TRP A 7 -7.11 -5.56 6.96
C TRP A 7 -7.40 -6.52 8.12
N LEU A 8 -6.38 -6.88 8.90
CA LEU A 8 -6.57 -7.65 10.13
C LEU A 8 -7.46 -6.89 11.12
N ARG A 9 -7.17 -5.60 11.31
CA ARG A 9 -7.90 -4.69 12.19
C ARG A 9 -9.35 -4.51 11.74
N GLU A 10 -9.63 -4.41 10.45
CA GLU A 10 -10.99 -4.36 9.91
C GLU A 10 -11.81 -5.59 10.34
N VAL A 11 -11.24 -6.79 10.18
CA VAL A 11 -11.93 -8.05 10.53
C VAL A 11 -12.19 -8.14 12.04
N VAL A 12 -11.22 -7.74 12.88
CA VAL A 12 -11.40 -7.70 14.34
C VAL A 12 -12.47 -6.68 14.74
N ASN A 13 -12.48 -5.50 14.10
CA ASN A 13 -13.42 -4.43 14.40
C ASN A 13 -14.89 -4.77 14.11
N ALA A 14 -15.17 -5.74 13.24
CA ALA A 14 -16.53 -6.23 13.04
C ALA A 14 -17.17 -6.77 14.34
N GLY A 15 -16.35 -7.36 15.22
CA GLY A 15 -16.78 -7.84 16.54
C GLY A 15 -16.53 -6.85 17.67
N ALA A 16 -15.42 -6.12 17.62
CA ALA A 16 -15.02 -5.15 18.63
C ALA A 16 -14.70 -3.77 18.00
N PRO A 17 -15.73 -2.95 17.73
CA PRO A 17 -15.53 -1.63 17.13
C PRO A 17 -14.65 -0.72 17.98
N GLY A 18 -13.70 -0.03 17.33
CA GLY A 18 -12.73 0.84 17.97
C GLY A 18 -11.49 0.12 18.49
N TRP A 19 -11.35 -1.19 18.24
CA TRP A 19 -10.13 -1.90 18.60
C TRP A 19 -8.97 -1.47 17.70
N ASP A 20 -7.89 -1.05 18.33
CA ASP A 20 -6.65 -0.61 17.70
C ASP A 20 -5.52 -0.73 18.73
N VAL A 21 -4.32 -1.10 18.29
CA VAL A 21 -3.13 -1.28 19.14
C VAL A 21 -1.89 -0.90 18.37
N ALA A 22 -0.81 -0.54 19.07
CA ALA A 22 0.45 -0.27 18.39
C ALA A 22 1.00 -1.55 17.73
N PRO A 23 1.70 -1.47 16.58
CA PRO A 23 2.24 -2.66 15.90
C PRO A 23 3.13 -3.53 16.81
N ALA A 24 3.95 -2.92 17.66
CA ALA A 24 4.80 -3.61 18.62
C ALA A 24 4.00 -4.38 19.70
N GLU A 25 2.83 -3.86 20.10
CA GLU A 25 1.95 -4.54 21.05
C GLU A 25 1.28 -5.76 20.40
N LEU A 26 0.85 -5.62 19.14
CA LEU A 26 0.29 -6.74 18.38
C LEU A 26 1.34 -7.82 18.10
N GLU A 27 2.57 -7.43 17.74
CA GLU A 27 3.70 -8.35 17.57
C GLU A 27 3.88 -9.21 18.83
N GLN A 28 4.00 -8.57 19.99
CA GLN A 28 4.16 -9.28 21.25
C GLN A 28 2.97 -10.19 21.56
N ALA A 29 1.74 -9.72 21.33
CA ALA A 29 0.54 -10.52 21.57
C ALA A 29 0.48 -11.76 20.66
N LEU A 30 0.92 -11.67 19.40
CA LEU A 30 1.01 -12.79 18.47
C LEU A 30 2.06 -13.81 18.91
N VAL A 31 3.24 -13.35 19.36
CA VAL A 31 4.29 -14.21 19.91
C VAL A 31 3.82 -14.93 21.17
N ASP A 32 3.14 -14.22 22.08
CA ASP A 32 2.63 -14.75 23.35
C ASP A 32 1.57 -15.86 23.18
N ILE A 33 0.89 -15.91 22.03
CA ILE A 33 -0.10 -16.96 21.69
C ILE A 33 0.47 -18.04 20.75
N GLY A 34 1.75 -17.94 20.40
CA GLY A 34 2.52 -18.95 19.68
C GLY A 34 2.62 -18.74 18.17
N HIS A 35 2.39 -17.53 17.66
CA HIS A 35 2.69 -17.17 16.26
C HIS A 35 4.03 -16.46 16.19
N GLU A 36 4.99 -17.04 15.47
CA GLU A 36 6.28 -16.40 15.22
C GLU A 36 6.13 -15.25 14.23
N VAL A 37 6.62 -14.07 14.61
CA VAL A 37 6.69 -12.89 13.74
C VAL A 37 8.12 -12.78 13.23
N GLU A 38 8.32 -13.07 11.95
CA GLU A 38 9.63 -13.01 11.30
C GLU A 38 10.05 -11.57 10.99
N GLU A 39 9.08 -10.71 10.66
CA GLU A 39 9.33 -9.33 10.24
C GLU A 39 8.08 -8.46 10.45
N VAL A 40 8.30 -7.21 10.84
CA VAL A 40 7.28 -6.15 10.86
C VAL A 40 7.73 -5.06 9.89
N LEU A 41 6.99 -4.91 8.79
CA LEU A 41 7.32 -4.02 7.69
C LEU A 41 6.38 -2.82 7.68
N THR A 42 6.89 -1.62 7.86
CA THR A 42 6.11 -0.39 7.61
C THR A 42 6.18 -0.06 6.12
N LEU A 43 5.04 0.24 5.49
CA LEU A 43 5.04 0.76 4.13
C LEU A 43 5.64 2.19 4.12
N GLY A 44 6.44 2.52 3.11
CA GLY A 44 7.13 3.81 3.05
C GLY A 44 8.42 3.91 3.90
N PRO A 45 8.92 5.12 4.20
CA PRO A 45 8.24 6.40 4.02
C PRO A 45 8.41 6.96 2.60
N VAL A 46 7.28 7.38 2.03
CA VAL A 46 7.26 8.45 1.02
C VAL A 46 6.93 9.73 1.78
N GLU A 47 7.65 10.81 1.51
CA GLU A 47 7.38 12.12 2.11
C GLU A 47 7.10 13.14 1.02
N GLY A 48 6.27 14.15 1.30
CA GLY A 48 5.99 15.23 0.36
C GLY A 48 4.80 14.96 -0.59
N PRO A 49 4.70 15.67 -1.72
CA PRO A 49 3.52 15.64 -2.59
C PRO A 49 3.45 14.39 -3.49
N LEU A 50 2.96 13.29 -2.93
CA LEU A 50 2.55 12.10 -3.68
C LEU A 50 1.06 12.18 -4.01
N THR A 51 0.70 12.12 -5.29
CA THR A 51 -0.69 12.31 -5.73
C THR A 51 -1.12 11.26 -6.74
N VAL A 52 -2.41 10.93 -6.75
CA VAL A 52 -3.01 10.20 -7.87
C VAL A 52 -3.15 11.17 -9.04
N GLY A 53 -2.71 10.75 -10.22
CA GLY A 53 -2.87 11.51 -11.45
C GLY A 53 -3.54 10.68 -12.53
N ARG A 54 -4.08 11.36 -13.55
CA ARG A 54 -4.61 10.72 -14.77
C ARG A 54 -3.76 11.13 -15.95
N VAL A 55 -3.29 10.17 -16.72
CA VAL A 55 -2.53 10.45 -17.94
C VAL A 55 -3.51 10.99 -18.99
N THR A 56 -3.39 12.26 -19.38
CA THR A 56 -4.29 12.90 -20.35
C THR A 56 -3.80 12.74 -21.78
N ASP A 57 -2.48 12.79 -21.98
CA ASP A 57 -1.83 12.63 -23.28
C ASP A 57 -0.44 12.00 -23.17
N ILE A 58 0.01 11.35 -24.26
CA ILE A 58 1.32 10.68 -24.35
C ILE A 58 1.97 10.99 -25.70
N GLU A 59 3.11 11.69 -25.68
CA GLU A 59 4.01 11.89 -26.82
C GLU A 59 5.20 10.92 -26.73
N GLU A 60 5.44 10.10 -27.76
CA GLU A 60 6.63 9.25 -27.81
C GLU A 60 7.86 10.03 -28.33
N LEU A 61 8.91 10.12 -27.51
CA LEU A 61 10.15 10.78 -27.87
C LEU A 61 11.05 9.84 -28.67
N THR A 62 11.26 10.18 -29.94
CA THR A 62 12.13 9.43 -30.86
C THR A 62 13.62 9.82 -30.70
N GLY A 63 14.53 8.93 -31.14
CA GLY A 63 15.98 9.21 -31.16
C GLY A 63 16.79 8.68 -29.97
N PHE A 64 16.19 7.91 -29.07
CA PHE A 64 16.85 7.29 -27.92
C PHE A 64 16.89 5.77 -28.01
N LYS A 65 17.79 5.13 -27.25
CA LYS A 65 17.95 3.66 -27.23
C LYS A 65 16.77 2.90 -26.62
N LYS A 66 16.02 3.55 -25.73
CA LYS A 66 14.82 3.00 -25.07
C LYS A 66 13.61 3.84 -25.48
N PRO A 67 12.40 3.27 -25.52
CA PRO A 67 11.17 4.06 -25.66
C PRO A 67 11.06 5.02 -24.48
N ILE A 68 10.93 6.31 -24.77
CA ILE A 68 10.71 7.35 -23.76
C ILE A 68 9.41 8.07 -24.12
N ARG A 69 8.56 8.26 -23.12
CA ARG A 69 7.26 8.91 -23.25
C ARG A 69 7.26 10.23 -22.49
N PHE A 70 6.77 11.27 -23.12
CA PHE A 70 6.47 12.55 -22.51
C PHE A 70 4.97 12.62 -22.30
N CYS A 71 4.57 12.63 -21.03
CA CYS A 71 3.17 12.47 -20.63
C CYS A 71 2.66 13.77 -20.05
N HIS A 72 1.41 14.12 -20.38
CA HIS A 72 0.64 15.10 -19.65
C HIS A 72 -0.18 14.36 -18.59
N VAL A 73 -0.08 14.79 -17.33
CA VAL A 73 -0.73 14.13 -16.20
C VAL A 73 -1.55 15.17 -15.42
N ASP A 74 -2.86 14.99 -15.45
CA ASP A 74 -3.78 15.73 -14.58
C ASP A 74 -3.58 15.24 -13.14
N VAL A 75 -3.19 16.14 -12.25
CA VAL A 75 -2.98 15.89 -10.81
C VAL A 75 -3.95 16.71 -9.95
N GLY A 76 -5.10 17.10 -10.51
CA GLY A 76 -6.10 17.91 -9.83
C GLY A 76 -5.75 19.40 -9.70
N GLU A 77 -4.80 19.87 -10.51
CA GLU A 77 -4.43 21.28 -10.64
C GLU A 77 -5.03 21.91 -11.91
N ASP A 78 -4.98 23.23 -12.06
CA ASP A 78 -5.48 23.95 -13.24
C ASP A 78 -4.78 23.55 -14.56
N LYS A 79 -3.57 22.99 -14.47
CA LYS A 79 -2.75 22.56 -15.61
C LYS A 79 -2.15 21.20 -15.35
N ASP A 80 -2.17 20.37 -16.39
CA ASP A 80 -1.48 19.09 -16.40
C ASP A 80 0.02 19.27 -16.17
N ARG A 81 0.60 18.35 -15.40
CA ARG A 81 2.04 18.24 -15.20
C ARG A 81 2.67 17.51 -16.36
N GLU A 82 3.80 18.02 -16.81
CA GLU A 82 4.62 17.41 -17.85
C GLU A 82 5.60 16.43 -17.20
N ILE A 83 5.45 15.13 -17.45
CA ILE A 83 6.26 14.08 -16.82
C ILE A 83 6.85 13.14 -17.87
N VAL A 84 8.17 12.94 -17.82
CA VAL A 84 8.86 11.98 -18.68
C VAL A 84 8.87 10.60 -17.99
N CYS A 85 8.34 9.59 -18.67
CA CYS A 85 8.28 8.22 -18.20
C CYS A 85 8.90 7.25 -19.24
N GLY A 86 9.63 6.24 -18.76
CA GLY A 86 10.18 5.18 -19.62
C GLY A 86 9.34 3.90 -19.64
N ALA A 87 8.30 3.81 -18.82
CA ALA A 87 7.43 2.64 -18.77
C ALA A 87 6.45 2.63 -19.94
N THR A 88 5.99 1.44 -20.33
CA THR A 88 5.10 1.26 -21.49
C THR A 88 3.79 0.54 -21.15
N ASN A 89 3.59 0.17 -19.89
CA ASN A 89 2.46 -0.59 -19.38
C ASN A 89 1.20 0.24 -19.08
N PHE A 90 1.10 1.46 -19.62
CA PHE A 90 -0.01 2.38 -19.40
C PHE A 90 -0.36 3.14 -20.69
N VAL A 91 -1.58 3.67 -20.74
CA VAL A 91 -2.15 4.44 -21.85
C VAL A 91 -2.80 5.74 -21.36
N ALA A 92 -3.16 6.63 -22.28
CA ALA A 92 -3.95 7.81 -21.94
C ALA A 92 -5.32 7.40 -21.36
N GLY A 93 -5.74 8.06 -20.29
CA GLY A 93 -6.92 7.76 -19.50
C GLY A 93 -6.62 6.98 -18.20
N ASP A 94 -5.46 6.33 -18.10
CA ASP A 94 -5.10 5.54 -16.92
C ASP A 94 -4.85 6.42 -15.69
N LEU A 95 -5.25 5.89 -14.54
CA LEU A 95 -4.90 6.44 -13.23
C LEU A 95 -3.53 5.91 -12.82
N VAL A 96 -2.64 6.80 -12.42
CA VAL A 96 -1.27 6.51 -12.01
C VAL A 96 -0.93 7.26 -10.73
N VAL A 97 0.21 6.94 -10.13
CA VAL A 97 0.70 7.66 -8.96
C VAL A 97 1.88 8.52 -9.39
N ALA A 98 1.79 9.83 -9.15
CA ALA A 98 2.79 10.81 -9.50
C ALA A 98 3.46 11.35 -8.23
N ALA A 99 4.78 11.20 -8.15
CA ALA A 99 5.60 11.90 -7.18
C ALA A 99 6.01 13.26 -7.77
N LEU A 100 5.53 14.34 -7.15
CA LEU A 100 5.77 15.71 -7.59
C LEU A 100 7.06 16.27 -6.97
N PRO A 101 7.63 17.38 -7.50
CA PRO A 101 8.81 18.01 -6.93
C PRO A 101 8.65 18.32 -5.43
N GLY A 102 9.65 17.94 -4.64
CA GLY A 102 9.59 17.97 -3.18
C GLY A 102 9.23 16.63 -2.54
N THR A 103 8.84 15.62 -3.33
CA THR A 103 8.61 14.26 -2.82
C THR A 103 9.95 13.57 -2.55
N THR A 104 10.05 12.82 -1.46
CA THR A 104 11.17 11.92 -1.19
C THR A 104 10.66 10.48 -1.19
N LEU A 105 11.14 9.68 -2.13
CA LEU A 105 10.82 8.25 -2.21
C LEU A 105 11.69 7.42 -1.23
N PRO A 106 11.28 6.19 -0.90
CA PRO A 106 12.06 5.29 -0.05
C PRO A 106 13.49 5.12 -0.57
N GLY A 107 14.44 5.05 0.36
CA GLY A 107 15.87 5.11 0.03
C GLY A 107 16.43 6.52 -0.13
N GLY A 108 15.64 7.56 0.19
CA GLY A 108 16.09 8.96 0.24
C GLY A 108 16.17 9.63 -1.13
N PHE A 109 15.40 9.16 -2.12
CA PHE A 109 15.44 9.69 -3.47
C PHE A 109 14.51 10.91 -3.60
N ALA A 110 15.11 12.10 -3.57
CA ALA A 110 14.39 13.37 -3.70
C ALA A 110 14.00 13.65 -5.17
N ILE A 111 12.72 13.96 -5.37
CA ILE A 111 12.13 14.34 -6.65
C ILE A 111 12.24 15.84 -6.84
N ALA A 112 12.76 16.25 -7.99
CA ALA A 112 12.88 17.63 -8.41
C ALA A 112 12.52 17.76 -9.89
N ALA A 113 12.07 18.95 -10.28
CA ALA A 113 11.89 19.27 -11.69
C ALA A 113 13.25 19.26 -12.41
N ARG A 114 13.39 18.45 -13.45
CA ARG A 114 14.65 18.31 -14.20
C ARG A 114 14.42 18.24 -15.69
N LYS A 115 15.37 18.78 -16.45
CA LYS A 115 15.37 18.63 -17.91
C LYS A 115 15.98 17.29 -18.28
N THR A 116 15.21 16.45 -18.96
CA THR A 116 15.64 15.13 -19.42
C THR A 116 15.08 14.86 -20.80
N TYR A 117 15.83 14.16 -21.66
CA TYR A 117 15.42 13.82 -23.03
C TYR A 117 14.89 15.02 -23.85
N GLY A 118 15.39 16.23 -23.60
CA GLY A 118 14.99 17.46 -24.28
C GLY A 118 13.74 18.16 -23.73
N ARG A 119 13.01 17.53 -22.80
CA ARG A 119 11.80 18.06 -22.15
C ARG A 119 12.05 18.37 -20.67
N THR A 120 11.22 19.19 -20.06
CA THR A 120 11.21 19.40 -18.60
C THR A 120 10.27 18.36 -18.00
N SER A 121 10.72 17.61 -16.99
CA SER A 121 9.89 16.66 -16.25
C SER A 121 9.65 17.22 -14.85
N GLU A 122 8.39 17.54 -14.56
CA GLU A 122 7.91 18.08 -13.28
C GLU A 122 7.50 16.96 -12.32
N GLY A 123 8.35 15.95 -12.16
CA GLY A 123 8.09 14.80 -11.30
C GLY A 123 8.41 13.47 -11.97
N MET A 124 7.80 12.42 -11.43
CA MET A 124 7.98 11.02 -11.83
C MET A 124 6.66 10.26 -11.64
N ILE A 125 6.31 9.39 -12.60
CA ILE A 125 5.25 8.39 -12.40
C ILE A 125 5.88 7.16 -11.75
N CYS A 126 5.33 6.71 -10.63
CA CYS A 126 5.96 5.73 -9.75
C CYS A 126 5.53 4.29 -10.06
N SER A 127 6.48 3.37 -9.90
CA SER A 127 6.24 1.93 -9.81
C SER A 127 5.91 1.47 -8.38
N ALA A 128 5.34 0.27 -8.25
CA ALA A 128 5.09 -0.33 -6.94
C ALA A 128 6.39 -0.55 -6.15
N ALA A 129 7.49 -0.89 -6.83
CA ALA A 129 8.80 -1.05 -6.19
C ALA A 129 9.40 0.28 -5.71
N GLU A 130 9.30 1.34 -6.51
CA GLU A 130 9.77 2.68 -6.10
C GLU A 130 8.99 3.22 -4.91
N LEU A 131 7.74 2.80 -4.71
CA LEU A 131 6.92 3.16 -3.55
C LEU A 131 7.11 2.20 -2.34
N GLY A 132 7.90 1.13 -2.50
CA GLY A 132 8.08 0.11 -1.46
C GLY A 132 6.86 -0.81 -1.25
N LEU A 133 5.90 -0.83 -2.19
CA LEU A 133 4.67 -1.63 -2.12
C LEU A 133 4.84 -3.08 -2.60
N GLY A 134 5.85 -3.36 -3.41
CA GLY A 134 6.06 -4.69 -3.98
C GLY A 134 7.37 -4.84 -4.75
N ALA A 135 7.66 -6.06 -5.20
CA ALA A 135 8.90 -6.39 -5.91
C ALA A 135 8.80 -6.25 -7.43
N ASP A 136 7.67 -5.75 -7.96
CA ASP A 136 7.48 -5.65 -9.40
C ASP A 136 8.21 -4.42 -9.97
N HIS A 137 9.09 -4.69 -10.94
CA HIS A 137 9.89 -3.71 -11.66
C HIS A 137 9.53 -3.64 -13.15
N SER A 138 8.47 -4.33 -13.59
CA SER A 138 8.12 -4.43 -15.01
C SER A 138 7.52 -3.14 -15.59
N GLY A 139 7.06 -2.22 -14.75
CA GLY A 139 6.48 -0.94 -15.16
C GLY A 139 6.04 -0.07 -13.98
N ILE A 140 5.22 0.94 -14.29
CA ILE A 140 4.62 1.83 -13.28
C ILE A 140 3.37 1.21 -12.64
N LEU A 141 2.95 1.76 -11.50
CA LEU A 141 1.68 1.41 -10.88
C LEU A 141 0.50 2.08 -11.62
N VAL A 142 -0.37 1.25 -12.20
CA VAL A 142 -1.64 1.69 -12.80
C VAL A 142 -2.78 1.28 -11.88
N LEU A 143 -3.55 2.26 -11.44
CA LEU A 143 -4.69 2.04 -10.54
C LEU A 143 -5.94 1.66 -11.36
N PRO A 144 -6.80 0.77 -10.84
CA PRO A 144 -8.07 0.48 -11.47
C PRO A 144 -8.91 1.75 -11.67
N PRO A 145 -9.69 1.85 -12.77
CA PRO A 145 -10.58 2.98 -12.99
C PRO A 145 -11.55 3.18 -11.83
N GLY A 146 -11.73 4.43 -11.37
CA GLY A 146 -12.63 4.77 -10.28
C GLY A 146 -12.07 4.54 -8.86
N THR A 147 -10.78 4.17 -8.74
CA THR A 147 -10.13 4.04 -7.42
C THR A 147 -10.05 5.37 -6.68
N ALA A 148 -9.72 6.45 -7.39
CA ALA A 148 -9.63 7.80 -6.85
C ALA A 148 -9.74 8.84 -7.98
N GLU A 149 -10.00 10.09 -7.61
CA GLU A 149 -9.95 11.22 -8.56
C GLU A 149 -8.52 11.79 -8.66
N PRO A 150 -8.16 12.41 -9.81
CA PRO A 150 -6.92 13.16 -9.94
C PRO A 150 -6.74 14.19 -8.80
N GLY A 151 -5.54 14.26 -8.24
CA GLY A 151 -5.20 15.10 -7.09
C GLY A 151 -5.51 14.49 -5.72
N ALA A 152 -6.11 13.30 -5.66
CA ALA A 152 -6.24 12.57 -4.39
C ALA A 152 -4.85 12.28 -3.79
N ASP A 153 -4.77 12.29 -2.45
CA ASP A 153 -3.53 11.99 -1.73
C ASP A 153 -3.11 10.54 -1.97
N GLY A 154 -1.92 10.37 -2.56
CA GLY A 154 -1.36 9.06 -2.87
C GLY A 154 -1.07 8.24 -1.62
N HIS A 155 -0.75 8.87 -0.48
CA HIS A 155 -0.48 8.15 0.77
C HIS A 155 -1.74 7.43 1.25
N ALA A 156 -2.85 8.17 1.33
CA ALA A 156 -4.13 7.63 1.77
C ALA A 156 -4.70 6.58 0.79
N VAL A 157 -4.64 6.85 -0.52
CA VAL A 157 -5.18 5.91 -1.53
C VAL A 157 -4.44 4.57 -1.53
N LEU A 158 -3.12 4.60 -1.31
CA LEU A 158 -2.29 3.40 -1.31
C LEU A 158 -2.17 2.74 0.09
N GLY A 159 -2.61 3.41 1.15
CA GLY A 159 -2.44 2.94 2.53
C GLY A 159 -0.97 2.86 2.94
N LEU A 160 -0.15 3.86 2.58
CA LEU A 160 1.29 3.86 2.89
C LEU A 160 1.59 4.00 4.39
N ASP A 161 0.59 4.23 5.23
CA ASP A 161 0.69 4.23 6.69
C ASP A 161 0.50 2.83 7.31
N ASP A 162 0.23 1.81 6.49
CA ASP A 162 -0.02 0.45 6.99
C ASP A 162 1.27 -0.30 7.35
N VAL A 163 1.08 -1.33 8.18
CA VAL A 163 2.13 -2.21 8.66
C VAL A 163 1.82 -3.65 8.26
N ILE A 164 2.79 -4.33 7.66
CA ILE A 164 2.68 -5.72 7.24
C ILE A 164 3.39 -6.60 8.26
N PHE A 165 2.66 -7.54 8.85
CA PHE A 165 3.22 -8.60 9.68
C PHE A 165 3.59 -9.80 8.81
N HIS A 166 4.83 -10.26 8.91
CA HIS A 166 5.29 -11.49 8.28
C HIS A 166 5.39 -12.61 9.32
N LEU A 167 4.51 -13.61 9.20
CA LEU A 167 4.33 -14.67 10.19
C LEU A 167 4.81 -16.02 9.69
N ALA A 168 5.56 -16.76 10.52
CA ALA A 168 5.84 -18.18 10.32
C ALA A 168 4.78 -19.02 11.06
N ILE A 169 3.73 -19.42 10.33
CA ILE A 169 2.64 -20.22 10.89
C ILE A 169 3.07 -21.68 11.02
N THR A 170 2.93 -22.24 12.21
CA THR A 170 3.28 -23.65 12.48
C THR A 170 2.31 -24.61 11.77
N PRO A 171 2.76 -25.81 11.35
CA PRO A 171 1.94 -26.73 10.55
C PRO A 171 0.64 -27.21 11.22
N ASP A 172 0.57 -27.22 12.55
CA ASP A 172 -0.61 -27.58 13.33
C ASP A 172 -1.69 -26.47 13.34
N ARG A 173 -1.33 -25.24 12.97
CA ARG A 173 -2.20 -24.05 12.97
C ARG A 173 -2.55 -23.58 11.58
N GLY A 174 -2.89 -24.50 10.67
CA GLY A 174 -3.25 -24.17 9.28
C GLY A 174 -4.38 -23.13 9.15
N TYR A 175 -5.29 -23.03 10.13
CA TYR A 175 -6.32 -21.97 10.16
C TYR A 175 -5.72 -20.55 10.24
N GLY A 176 -4.54 -20.41 10.88
CA GLY A 176 -3.77 -19.19 11.01
C GLY A 176 -3.21 -18.66 9.68
N MET A 177 -3.22 -19.46 8.61
CA MET A 177 -2.86 -19.04 7.25
C MET A 177 -3.95 -18.19 6.55
N SER A 178 -4.83 -17.54 7.33
CA SER A 178 -5.93 -16.73 6.83
C SER A 178 -6.25 -15.59 7.80
N LEU A 179 -6.76 -14.47 7.28
CA LEU A 179 -7.27 -13.37 8.11
C LEU A 179 -8.37 -13.83 9.07
N ARG A 180 -9.23 -14.74 8.64
CA ARG A 180 -10.29 -15.32 9.48
C ARG A 180 -9.72 -16.01 10.72
N GLY A 181 -8.67 -16.81 10.56
CA GLY A 181 -8.05 -17.53 11.67
C GLY A 181 -7.23 -16.60 12.55
N LEU A 182 -6.42 -15.74 11.94
CA LEU A 182 -5.57 -14.81 12.69
C LEU A 182 -6.39 -13.78 13.47
N ALA A 183 -7.42 -13.19 12.88
CA ALA A 183 -8.32 -12.26 13.58
C ALA A 183 -9.05 -12.92 14.76
N ARG A 184 -9.37 -14.21 14.63
CA ARG A 184 -9.95 -14.98 15.75
C ARG A 184 -8.94 -15.14 16.89
N GLU A 185 -7.68 -15.47 16.58
CA GLU A 185 -6.61 -15.60 17.57
C GLU A 185 -6.34 -14.26 18.28
N VAL A 186 -6.33 -13.15 17.53
CA VAL A 186 -6.23 -11.80 18.10
C VAL A 186 -7.42 -11.50 19.01
N ALA A 187 -8.66 -11.79 18.57
CA ALA A 187 -9.83 -11.61 19.42
C ALA A 187 -9.76 -12.46 20.70
N CYS A 188 -9.24 -13.69 20.64
CA CYS A 188 -8.98 -14.52 21.82
C CYS A 188 -7.92 -13.88 22.75
N ALA A 189 -6.83 -13.35 22.21
CA ALA A 189 -5.73 -12.78 22.98
C ALA A 189 -6.13 -11.52 23.76
N TYR A 190 -7.04 -10.72 23.18
CA TYR A 190 -7.52 -9.46 23.75
C TYR A 190 -8.92 -9.56 24.40
N ASP A 191 -9.46 -10.78 24.57
CA ASP A 191 -10.79 -11.03 25.15
C ASP A 191 -11.94 -10.26 24.47
N LEU A 192 -11.89 -10.15 23.14
CA LEU A 192 -12.82 -9.38 22.30
C LEU A 192 -13.95 -10.26 21.75
N ASP A 193 -15.12 -9.66 21.52
CA ASP A 193 -16.13 -10.29 20.66
C ASP A 193 -15.59 -10.43 19.23
N PHE A 194 -15.82 -11.60 18.61
CA PHE A 194 -15.39 -11.89 17.24
C PHE A 194 -16.60 -12.13 16.35
N VAL A 195 -16.64 -11.51 15.17
CA VAL A 195 -17.62 -11.81 14.12
C VAL A 195 -16.90 -12.57 13.02
N ASP A 196 -17.33 -13.82 12.78
CA ASP A 196 -16.69 -14.64 11.76
C ASP A 196 -17.03 -14.10 10.36
N PRO A 197 -16.04 -13.67 9.56
CA PRO A 197 -16.30 -13.07 8.24
C PRO A 197 -16.96 -14.04 7.26
N ARG A 198 -16.96 -15.36 7.54
CA ARG A 198 -17.64 -16.36 6.70
C ARG A 198 -19.14 -16.48 7.01
N THR A 199 -19.54 -16.34 8.27
CA THR A 199 -20.92 -16.63 8.72
C THR A 199 -21.64 -15.42 9.28
N SER A 200 -20.94 -14.31 9.49
CA SER A 200 -21.43 -13.11 10.17
C SER A 200 -22.00 -13.38 11.57
N SER A 201 -21.63 -14.52 12.17
CA SER A 201 -22.05 -14.91 13.51
C SER A 201 -21.10 -14.31 14.54
N ARG A 202 -21.65 -13.60 15.53
CA ARG A 202 -20.89 -13.12 16.68
C ARG A 202 -20.66 -14.26 17.67
N CYS A 203 -19.40 -14.49 18.02
CA CYS A 203 -18.99 -15.40 19.07
C CYS A 203 -18.04 -14.67 20.00
N ARG A 204 -18.24 -14.84 21.31
CA ARG A 204 -17.23 -14.45 22.28
C ARG A 204 -16.25 -15.63 22.43
N PRO A 205 -14.94 -15.43 22.21
CA PRO A 205 -13.95 -16.44 22.51
C PRO A 205 -14.10 -16.91 23.96
N THR A 206 -14.08 -18.21 24.17
CA THR A 206 -13.93 -18.76 25.52
C THR A 206 -12.50 -18.44 25.94
N GLY A 207 -12.32 -17.46 26.83
CA GLY A 207 -11.02 -16.95 27.25
C GLY A 207 -10.08 -18.03 27.78
N ARG A 208 -8.81 -17.68 27.97
CA ARG A 208 -7.77 -18.58 28.51
C ARG A 208 -8.31 -19.31 29.76
N PRO A 209 -8.25 -20.65 29.84
CA PRO A 209 -8.50 -21.35 31.08
C PRO A 209 -7.37 -20.99 32.06
N GLY A 210 -7.68 -20.15 33.05
CA GLY A 210 -6.81 -19.82 34.18
C GLY A 210 -5.91 -18.59 33.98
N ARG A 211 -6.35 -17.45 34.51
CA ARG A 211 -5.50 -16.65 35.40
C ARG A 211 -5.91 -16.98 36.83
#